data_AF-A0A6I4YZY6-F1
#
_entry.id   AF-A0A6I4YZY6-F1
#
_cell.length_a   1.000
_cell.length_b   1.000
_cell.length_c   1.000
_cell.angle_alpha   90.00
_cell.angle_beta   90.00
_cell.angle_gamma   90.00
#
_symmetry.space_group_name_H-M   'P 1'
#
loop_
_entity.id
_entity.type
_entity.pdbx_description
1 polymer ?
#
loop_
_entity_poly.entity_id
_entity_poly.type
_entity_poly.pdbx_seq_one_letter_code
_entity_poly.pdbx_strand_id
1 'polypeptide(L)' 'MADFSVPVPVEVSWIADVVGEEQTFSFVEACAGQKIWVPAVRVEKSNLAKTWGVPLAQCLSDRYGGDHYGVPMLKA' A
#
# COMPACT_ATOMS: atom_id res chain seq x y z
N MET A 1 -2.89 -27.84 12.85
CA MET A 1 -2.65 -26.53 13.49
C MET A 1 -3.62 -25.56 12.84
N ALA A 2 -4.41 -24.81 13.61
CA ALA A 2 -5.25 -23.78 13.02
C ALA A 2 -4.33 -22.69 12.46
N ASP A 3 -4.48 -22.38 11.18
CA ASP A 3 -3.85 -21.23 10.56
C ASP A 3 -4.56 -19.98 11.10
N PHE A 4 -3.86 -19.21 11.93
CA PHE A 4 -4.38 -17.95 12.46
C PHE A 4 -3.95 -16.84 11.49
N SER A 5 -4.56 -16.79 10.30
CA SER A 5 -4.35 -15.66 9.40
C SER A 5 -5.14 -14.47 9.92
N VAL A 6 -4.48 -13.32 10.02
CA VAL A 6 -5.16 -12.05 10.27
C VAL A 6 -5.79 -11.64 8.95
N PRO A 7 -7.12 -11.50 8.86
CA PRO A 7 -7.75 -11.11 7.60
C PRO A 7 -7.29 -9.71 7.21
N VAL A 8 -7.02 -9.51 5.91
CA VAL A 8 -6.69 -8.19 5.38
C VAL A 8 -7.89 -7.25 5.56
N PRO A 9 -7.74 -6.08 6.21
CA PRO A 9 -8.80 -5.10 6.32
C PRO A 9 -9.28 -4.61 4.94
N VAL A 10 -10.59 -4.37 4.79
CA VAL A 10 -11.21 -3.96 3.51
C VAL A 10 -10.62 -2.64 2.97
N GLU A 11 -10.12 -1.79 3.86
CA GLU A 11 -9.48 -0.53 3.54
C GLU A 11 -8.19 -0.69 2.73
N VAL A 12 -7.53 -1.84 2.84
CA VAL A 12 -6.26 -2.16 2.15
C VAL A 12 -6.31 -3.46 1.34
N SER A 13 -7.45 -4.14 1.27
CA SER A 13 -7.60 -5.41 0.54
C SER A 13 -7.21 -5.29 -0.94
N TRP A 14 -7.52 -4.14 -1.55
CA TRP A 14 -7.16 -3.82 -2.94
C TRP A 14 -5.65 -3.73 -3.19
N ILE A 15 -4.83 -3.49 -2.15
CA ILE A 15 -3.36 -3.59 -2.25
C ILE A 15 -2.96 -5.07 -2.21
N ALA A 16 -3.56 -5.85 -1.30
CA ALA A 16 -3.28 -7.27 -1.16
C ALA A 16 -3.68 -8.08 -2.40
N ASP A 17 -4.74 -7.69 -3.10
CA ASP A 17 -5.14 -8.28 -4.38
C ASP A 17 -4.05 -8.15 -5.46
N VAL A 18 -3.15 -7.16 -5.32
CA VAL A 18 -2.06 -6.89 -6.29
C VAL A 18 -0.72 -7.46 -5.83
N VAL A 19 -0.37 -7.30 -4.56
CA VAL A 19 0.99 -7.62 -4.05
C VAL A 19 1.02 -8.72 -2.99
N GLY A 20 -0.13 -9.27 -2.63
CA GLY A 20 -0.26 -10.26 -1.56
C GLY A 20 -0.31 -9.64 -0.17
N GLU A 21 -0.77 -10.44 0.79
CA GLU A 21 -1.02 -10.01 2.17
C GLU A 21 0.26 -9.60 2.89
N GLU A 22 1.33 -10.40 2.79
CA GLU A 22 2.61 -10.16 3.47
C GLU A 22 3.22 -8.81 3.12
N GLN A 23 3.28 -8.47 1.82
CA GLN A 23 3.79 -7.18 1.38
C GLN A 23 2.85 -6.03 1.75
N THR A 24 1.54 -6.26 1.72
CA THR A 24 0.54 -5.27 2.15
C THR A 24 0.71 -4.92 3.62
N PHE A 25 0.84 -5.93 4.49
CA PHE A 25 1.06 -5.71 5.91
C PHE A 25 2.39 -5.02 6.18
N SER A 26 3.46 -5.42 5.49
CA SER A 26 4.77 -4.75 5.62
C SER A 26 4.72 -3.27 5.24
N PHE A 27 4.01 -2.93 4.16
CA PHE A 27 3.80 -1.56 3.73
C PHE A 27 2.97 -0.75 4.75
N VAL A 28 1.85 -1.31 5.20
CA VAL A 28 0.99 -0.66 6.19
C VAL A 28 1.73 -0.46 7.51
N GLU A 29 2.45 -1.46 8.01
CA GLU A 29 3.22 -1.36 9.25
C GLU A 29 4.29 -0.27 9.18
N ALA A 30 5.04 -0.21 8.08
CA ALA A 30 6.11 0.78 7.92
C ALA A 30 5.59 2.22 7.74
N CYS A 31 4.38 2.37 7.19
CA CYS A 31 3.85 3.67 6.81
C CYS A 31 2.58 4.09 7.55
N ALA A 32 2.10 3.32 8.53
CA ALA A 32 0.84 3.59 9.24
C ALA A 32 0.77 5.03 9.77
N GLY A 33 -0.37 5.68 9.54
CA GLY A 33 -0.61 7.07 9.95
C GLY A 33 0.10 8.13 9.10
N GLN A 34 0.92 7.74 8.13
CA GLN A 34 1.58 8.67 7.21
C GLN A 34 0.65 9.05 6.05
N LYS A 35 0.85 10.27 5.55
CA LYS A 35 0.25 10.76 4.31
C LYS A 35 1.31 10.73 3.20
N ILE A 36 1.20 9.77 2.30
CA ILE A 36 2.19 9.54 1.24
C ILE A 36 1.73 10.25 -0.03
N TRP A 37 2.60 11.05 -0.65
CA TRP A 37 2.37 11.57 -2.00
C TRP A 37 2.50 10.46 -3.05
N VAL A 38 1.50 10.34 -3.92
CA VAL A 38 1.45 9.29 -4.95
C VAL A 38 1.66 9.90 -6.35
N PRO A 39 2.71 9.51 -7.09
CA PRO A 39 2.97 10.04 -8.43
C PRO A 39 1.92 9.56 -9.44
N ALA A 40 1.44 10.44 -10.32
CA ALA A 40 0.53 10.08 -11.43
C ALA A 40 1.25 9.61 -12.71
N VAL A 41 2.54 9.95 -12.85
CA VAL A 41 3.32 9.71 -14.07
C VAL A 41 4.69 9.18 -13.71
N ARG A 42 5.27 8.37 -14.62
CA ARG A 42 6.60 7.75 -14.44
C ARG A 42 6.72 7.00 -13.11
N VAL A 43 5.65 6.28 -12.74
CA VAL A 43 5.50 5.58 -11.47
C VAL A 43 6.67 4.64 -11.21
N GLU A 44 7.13 3.94 -12.25
CA GLU A 44 8.24 2.99 -12.22
C GLU A 44 9.58 3.63 -11.81
N LYS A 45 9.70 4.96 -11.96
CA LYS A 45 10.90 5.73 -11.58
C LYS A 45 10.80 6.37 -10.19
N SER A 46 9.63 6.31 -9.57
CA SER A 46 9.38 6.94 -8.28
C SER A 46 10.12 6.27 -7.12
N ASN A 47 10.30 7.01 -6.01
CA ASN A 47 10.83 6.41 -4.78
C ASN A 47 9.88 5.35 -4.22
N LEU A 48 8.57 5.51 -4.41
CA LEU A 48 7.56 4.52 -4.04
C LEU A 48 7.82 3.18 -4.72
N ALA A 49 8.08 3.19 -6.04
CA ALA A 49 8.40 1.98 -6.80
C ALA A 49 9.77 1.38 -6.42
N LYS A 50 10.76 2.22 -6.12
CA LYS A 50 12.08 1.75 -5.67
C LYS A 50 12.03 1.06 -4.30
N THR A 51 11.19 1.56 -3.39
CA THR A 51 11.09 1.04 -2.03
C THR A 51 10.17 -0.16 -1.94
N TRP A 52 9.00 -0.11 -2.59
CA TRP A 52 7.93 -1.08 -2.41
C TRP A 52 7.63 -1.91 -3.67
N GLY A 53 8.38 -1.70 -4.74
CA GLY A 53 8.16 -2.36 -6.02
C GLY A 53 7.15 -1.62 -6.89
N VAL A 54 7.32 -1.79 -8.21
CA VAL A 54 6.44 -1.20 -9.23
C VAL A 54 4.97 -1.61 -9.05
N PRO A 55 4.61 -2.87 -8.73
CA PRO A 55 3.21 -3.26 -8.56
C PRO A 55 2.47 -2.47 -7.48
N LEU A 56 3.07 -2.30 -6.29
CA LEU A 56 2.46 -1.51 -5.21
C LEU A 56 2.35 -0.04 -5.61
N ALA A 57 3.41 0.52 -6.20
CA ALA A 57 3.41 1.91 -6.62
C ALA A 57 2.37 2.20 -7.72
N GLN A 58 2.20 1.27 -8.67
CA GLN A 58 1.18 1.39 -9.71
C GLN A 58 -0.23 1.25 -9.13
N CYS A 59 -0.44 0.27 -8.25
CA CYS A 59 -1.70 0.09 -7.52
C CYS A 59 -2.13 1.38 -6.80
N LEU A 60 -1.20 2.04 -6.10
CA LEU A 60 -1.46 3.34 -5.48
C LEU A 60 -1.72 4.43 -6.52
N SER A 61 -0.92 4.51 -7.58
CA SER A 61 -1.08 5.51 -8.64
C SER A 61 -2.42 5.40 -9.36
N ASP A 62 -2.91 4.19 -9.61
CA ASP A 62 -4.18 3.97 -10.31
C ASP A 62 -5.36 4.52 -9.50
N ARG A 63 -5.23 4.57 -8.16
CA ARG A 63 -6.29 5.05 -7.26
C ARG A 63 -6.11 6.49 -6.76
N TYR A 64 -4.87 6.93 -6.56
CA TYR A 64 -4.53 8.20 -5.91
C TYR A 64 -3.49 9.03 -6.67
N GLY A 65 -3.15 8.68 -7.91
CA GLY A 65 -2.11 9.36 -8.68
C GLY A 65 -2.33 10.87 -8.77
N GLY A 66 -1.32 11.64 -8.35
CA GLY A 66 -1.40 13.10 -8.31
C GLY A 66 -2.04 13.65 -7.04
N ASP A 67 -2.33 12.79 -6.06
CA ASP A 67 -2.81 13.14 -4.74
C ASP A 67 -2.04 12.35 -3.66
N HIS A 68 -2.54 12.38 -2.42
CA HIS A 68 -1.99 11.67 -1.30
C HIS A 68 -2.86 10.50 -0.88
N TYR A 69 -2.20 9.41 -0.49
CA TYR A 69 -2.81 8.30 0.21
C TYR A 69 -2.49 8.38 1.70
N GLY A 70 -3.52 8.41 2.54
CA GLY A 70 -3.38 8.26 3.99
C GLY A 70 -3.35 6.78 4.34
N VAL A 71 -2.22 6.28 4.83
CA VAL A 71 -2.09 4.88 5.23
C VAL A 71 -2.87 4.65 6.52
N PRO A 72 -3.84 3.72 6.54
CA PRO A 72 -4.75 3.56 7.66
C PRO A 72 -4.01 3.10 8.92
N MET A 73 -4.50 3.55 10.07
CA MET A 73 -4.03 3.13 11.40
C MET A 73 -5.26 2.91 12.30
N LEU A 74 -5.29 1.80 13.04
CA LEU A 74 -6.42 1.41 13.89
C LEU A 74 -6.49 2.16 15.23
N LYS A 75 -5.80 3.28 15.40
CA LYS A 75 -5.92 4.11 16.61
C LYS A 75 -6.08 5.59 16.25
N ALA A 76 -7.10 6.19 16.87
CA ALA A 76 -7.32 7.62 16.94
C ALA A 76 -6.29 8.28 17.87
#